data_AF-A0A9W6DPD9-F1
#
_entry.id   AF-A0A9W6DPD9-F1
#
_cell.length_a   1.000
_cell.length_b   1.000
_cell.length_c   1.000
_cell.angle_alpha   90.00
_cell.angle_beta   90.00
_cell.angle_gamma   90.00
#
_symmetry.space_group_name_H-M   'P 1'
#
loop_
_entity.id
_entity.type
_entity.pdbx_description
1 polymer ?
#
loop_
_entity_poly.entity_id
_entity_poly.type
_entity_poly.pdbx_seq_one_letter_code
_entity_poly.pdbx_strand_id
1 'polypeptide(L)'
;MRNGRELGEVNYRFQTYDTPRETNAGDPNLGTAFTGPLWWVARACTAAPTYFIPKDIAALDGNIWRFKDAGLVLQNPTLEGVNELRRWGPQPQTYAERFSAIVSIGTGYQRPPAHFGPGQAPRGGWRDTYNVLRAGFRYDNPEAVHRAMRDTLGLRGIYWRLNDEDSEEWGKIKLDQYDEVTMEKMRRLANTYLAREDVERDLQMCAKNLVKHRRLRLMQGDEWERFALAVEYRCPVPGCFNHYNLRGDMASHMRRCHPGDRNEPTRLIWDYNQNQNDLLN
;
A
#
# COMPACT_ATOMS: atom_id res chain seq x y z
N MET A 1 -2.15 20.30 31.79
CA MET A 1 -1.14 19.28 32.15
C MET A 1 -1.84 18.07 32.72
N ARG A 2 -1.93 16.97 31.95
CA ARG A 2 -2.05 15.61 32.49
C ARG A 2 -1.63 14.64 31.38
N ASN A 3 -0.50 14.00 31.62
CA ASN A 3 0.05 12.83 30.94
C ASN A 3 0.49 13.01 29.47
N GLY A 4 1.39 13.96 29.24
CA GLY A 4 2.30 13.90 28.10
C GLY A 4 3.26 12.72 28.26
N ARG A 5 2.83 11.52 27.89
CA ARG A 5 3.78 10.52 27.39
C ARG A 5 4.19 11.05 26.02
N GLU A 6 5.45 11.46 25.89
CA GLU A 6 6.10 11.45 24.58
C GLU A 6 5.98 10.01 24.08
N LEU A 7 4.98 9.74 23.25
CA LEU A 7 4.96 8.51 22.46
C LEU A 7 6.24 8.61 21.62
N GLY A 8 7.23 7.80 21.96
CA GLY A 8 8.48 7.72 21.20
C GLY A 8 8.17 7.60 19.72
N GLU A 9 9.06 8.11 18.87
CA GLU A 9 8.84 8.18 17.42
C GLU A 9 8.45 6.78 16.86
N VAL A 10 7.20 6.64 16.41
CA VAL A 10 6.65 5.41 15.82
C VAL A 10 6.43 5.66 14.33
N ASN A 11 6.85 4.72 13.48
CA ASN A 11 6.40 4.70 12.08
C ASN A 11 4.87 4.68 12.05
N TYR A 12 4.24 5.38 11.12
CA TYR A 12 2.79 5.35 10.94
C TYR A 12 2.46 4.98 9.50
N ARG A 13 1.59 4.00 9.31
CA ARG A 13 1.11 3.51 8.01
C ARG A 13 -0.31 4.00 7.75
N PHE A 14 -0.47 4.89 6.78
CA PHE A 14 -1.81 5.21 6.28
C PHE A 14 -2.39 4.03 5.51
N GLN A 15 -3.62 3.62 5.85
CA GLN A 15 -4.31 2.48 5.24
C GLN A 15 -5.80 2.78 5.09
N THR A 16 -6.42 2.23 4.05
CA THR A 16 -7.85 2.42 3.73
C THR A 16 -8.76 1.37 4.36
N TYR A 17 -8.21 0.54 5.24
CA TYR A 17 -8.89 -0.59 5.84
C TYR A 17 -8.51 -0.71 7.32
N ASP A 18 -9.40 -1.33 8.09
CA ASP A 18 -9.14 -1.66 9.48
C ASP A 18 -8.16 -2.84 9.54
N THR A 19 -7.34 -2.88 10.60
CA THR A 19 -6.41 -3.98 10.82
C THR A 19 -7.04 -5.03 11.74
N PRO A 20 -6.76 -6.34 11.54
CA PRO A 20 -7.22 -7.38 12.45
C PRO A 20 -6.83 -7.09 13.91
N ARG A 21 -7.69 -7.45 14.86
CA ARG A 21 -7.55 -7.10 16.30
C ARG A 21 -6.31 -7.68 16.98
N GLU A 22 -5.71 -8.74 16.43
CA GLU A 22 -4.47 -9.31 16.97
C GLU A 22 -3.26 -8.59 16.39
N THR A 23 -2.61 -7.78 17.21
CA THR A 23 -1.45 -6.97 16.84
C THR A 23 -0.25 -7.26 17.71
N ASN A 24 0.95 -7.23 17.15
CA ASN A 24 2.19 -7.46 17.89
C ASN A 24 2.79 -6.14 18.37
N ALA A 25 3.63 -6.21 19.41
CA ALA A 25 4.46 -5.08 19.81
C ALA A 25 5.34 -4.63 18.63
N GLY A 26 5.20 -3.38 18.19
CA GLY A 26 5.95 -2.79 17.07
C GLY A 26 5.13 -2.49 15.81
N ASP A 27 3.82 -2.76 15.80
CA ASP A 27 2.95 -2.35 14.69
C ASP A 27 2.78 -0.82 14.64
N PRO A 28 2.90 -0.19 13.45
CA PRO A 28 3.03 1.26 13.31
C PRO A 28 1.76 2.03 13.77
N ASN A 29 0.60 1.39 13.74
CA ASN A 29 -0.66 1.95 14.20
C ASN A 29 -1.75 0.87 14.21
N LEU A 30 -2.53 0.86 15.30
CA LEU A 30 -3.56 -0.15 15.58
C LEU A 30 -4.94 0.29 15.09
N GLY A 31 -5.70 -0.67 14.55
CA GLY A 31 -7.14 -0.75 14.76
C GLY A 31 -8.04 -0.15 13.68
N THR A 32 -7.77 1.04 13.15
CA THR A 32 -8.73 1.68 12.23
C THR A 32 -8.10 2.32 11.00
N ALA A 33 -8.87 2.29 9.91
CA ALA A 33 -8.57 2.97 8.66
C ALA A 33 -8.41 4.47 8.87
N PHE A 34 -7.54 5.09 8.08
CA PHE A 34 -7.42 6.54 8.05
C PHE A 34 -8.64 7.16 7.37
N THR A 35 -9.33 8.09 8.04
CA THR A 35 -10.57 8.72 7.56
C THR A 35 -10.39 10.13 7.00
N GLY A 36 -9.17 10.67 7.03
CA GLY A 36 -8.88 12.00 6.49
C GLY A 36 -8.76 12.01 4.96
N PRO A 37 -8.65 13.20 4.34
CA PRO A 37 -8.56 13.31 2.89
C PRO A 37 -7.24 12.77 2.35
N LEU A 38 -7.27 12.15 1.18
CA LEU A 38 -6.10 11.52 0.53
C LEU A 38 -4.91 12.48 0.37
N TRP A 39 -5.17 13.77 0.13
CA TRP A 39 -4.09 14.75 -0.03
C TRP A 39 -3.30 14.99 1.27
N TRP A 40 -3.87 14.72 2.45
CA TRP A 40 -3.12 14.75 3.72
C TRP A 40 -2.09 13.63 3.76
N VAL A 41 -2.49 12.42 3.38
CA VAL A 41 -1.62 11.25 3.28
C VAL A 41 -0.49 11.54 2.30
N ALA A 42 -0.84 11.99 1.09
CA ALA A 42 0.15 12.34 0.07
C ALA A 42 1.16 13.37 0.60
N ARG A 43 0.68 14.45 1.23
CA ARG A 43 1.57 15.49 1.77
C ARG A 43 2.44 14.99 2.93
N ALA A 44 1.92 14.13 3.79
CA ALA A 44 2.66 13.52 4.89
C ALA A 44 3.77 12.59 4.38
N CYS A 45 3.44 11.71 3.43
CA CYS A 45 4.37 10.74 2.86
C CYS A 45 5.46 11.37 2.00
N THR A 46 5.24 12.55 1.39
CA THR A 46 6.26 13.23 0.58
C THR A 46 6.93 14.39 1.30
N ALA A 47 6.69 14.58 2.61
CA ALA A 47 7.28 15.65 3.41
C ALA A 47 8.76 15.36 3.75
N ALA A 48 9.60 15.24 2.71
CA ALA A 48 11.02 14.95 2.82
C ALA A 48 11.70 15.96 3.75
N PRO A 49 12.39 15.50 4.81
CA PRO A 49 13.12 16.38 5.71
C PRO A 49 14.06 17.29 4.92
N THR A 50 14.21 18.54 5.36
CA THR A 50 14.90 19.67 4.68
C THR A 50 14.21 20.24 3.45
N TYR A 51 13.40 19.46 2.71
CA TYR A 51 12.71 19.93 1.51
C TYR A 51 11.33 20.52 1.80
N PHE A 52 10.58 19.92 2.73
CA PHE A 52 9.21 20.29 2.99
C PHE A 52 8.91 20.46 4.48
N ILE A 53 7.95 21.34 4.77
CA ILE A 53 7.41 21.49 6.13
C ILE A 53 6.62 20.20 6.47
N PRO A 54 6.84 19.60 7.66
CA PRO A 54 6.08 18.47 8.13
C PRO A 54 4.57 18.71 8.10
N LYS A 55 3.78 17.64 7.91
CA LYS A 55 2.33 17.71 7.87
C LYS A 55 1.75 17.31 9.22
N ASP A 56 1.06 18.24 9.87
CA ASP A 56 0.37 17.96 11.11
C ASP A 56 -1.04 17.38 10.80
N ILE A 57 -1.38 16.24 11.40
CA ILE A 57 -2.66 15.53 11.22
C ILE A 57 -3.16 15.11 12.61
N ALA A 58 -4.46 15.33 12.87
CA ALA A 58 -5.10 14.82 14.07
C ALA A 58 -5.22 13.28 13.98
N ALA A 59 -4.65 12.58 14.94
CA ALA A 59 -4.82 11.15 15.13
C ALA A 59 -6.18 10.84 15.78
N LEU A 60 -6.53 9.56 15.73
CA LEU A 60 -7.81 9.02 16.19
C LEU A 60 -8.02 9.17 17.70
N ASP A 61 -6.94 9.30 18.46
CA ASP A 61 -6.94 9.54 19.91
C ASP A 61 -7.10 11.03 20.28
N GLY A 62 -7.30 11.90 19.28
CA GLY A 62 -7.43 13.35 19.45
C GLY A 62 -6.09 14.09 19.54
N ASN A 63 -4.95 13.39 19.49
CA ASN A 63 -3.63 14.02 19.49
C ASN A 63 -3.27 14.55 18.10
N ILE A 64 -2.46 15.62 18.02
CA ILE A 64 -1.90 16.07 16.74
C ILE A 64 -0.55 15.41 16.53
N TRP A 65 -0.45 14.63 15.46
CA TRP A 65 0.77 13.95 15.06
C TRP A 65 1.44 14.73 13.92
N ARG A 66 2.76 14.88 14.00
CA ARG A 66 3.57 15.57 13.00
C ARG A 66 4.26 14.56 12.10
N PHE A 67 3.87 14.51 10.83
CA PHE A 67 4.35 13.54 9.86
C PHE A 67 5.47 14.10 8.98
N LYS A 68 6.46 13.25 8.71
CA LYS A 68 7.56 13.46 7.77
C LYS A 68 7.63 12.27 6.82
N ASP A 69 8.26 12.47 5.67
CA ASP A 69 8.50 11.40 4.70
C ASP A 69 9.33 10.28 5.33
N ALA A 70 8.89 9.05 5.09
CA ALA A 70 9.56 7.86 5.55
C ALA A 70 10.78 7.51 4.68
N GLY A 71 11.11 8.22 3.60
CA GLY A 71 12.24 7.95 2.70
C GLY A 71 13.63 7.99 3.36
N LEU A 72 13.74 8.42 4.62
CA LEU A 72 14.94 8.24 5.44
C LEU A 72 15.03 6.86 6.12
N VAL A 73 13.89 6.16 6.22
CA VAL A 73 13.65 4.96 7.04
C VAL A 73 13.16 3.78 6.20
N LEU A 74 12.40 4.04 5.13
CA LEU A 74 11.69 3.10 4.28
C LEU A 74 11.73 3.61 2.83
N GLN A 75 12.79 3.25 2.10
CA GLN A 75 12.94 3.60 0.68
C GLN A 75 12.31 2.56 -0.25
N ASN A 76 11.95 1.39 0.27
CA ASN A 76 11.32 0.30 -0.47
C ASN A 76 10.26 -0.38 0.41
N PRO A 77 8.98 0.02 0.35
CA PRO A 77 7.93 -0.46 1.26
C PRO A 77 7.46 -1.90 0.96
N THR A 78 8.17 -2.64 0.10
CA THR A 78 7.73 -3.96 -0.36
C THR A 78 7.71 -4.95 0.80
N LEU A 79 8.71 -4.95 1.68
CA LEU A 79 8.78 -5.89 2.80
C LEU A 79 7.70 -5.60 3.84
N GLU A 80 7.41 -4.33 4.10
CA GLU A 80 6.35 -3.86 5.00
C GLU A 80 4.98 -4.33 4.49
N GLY A 81 4.69 -4.10 3.21
CA GLY A 81 3.43 -4.55 2.60
C GLY A 81 3.28 -6.08 2.60
N VAL A 82 4.37 -6.82 2.37
CA VAL A 82 4.38 -8.28 2.47
C VAL A 82 4.12 -8.75 3.89
N ASN A 83 4.82 -8.19 4.86
CA ASN A 83 4.68 -8.55 6.28
C ASN A 83 3.29 -8.22 6.81
N GLU A 84 2.72 -7.10 6.37
CA GLU A 84 1.34 -6.74 6.65
C GLU A 84 0.37 -7.77 6.09
N LEU A 85 0.44 -8.03 4.80
CA LEU A 85 -0.48 -8.96 4.14
C LEU A 85 -0.28 -10.40 4.60
N ARG A 86 0.86 -10.77 5.20
CA ARG A 86 1.08 -12.07 5.87
C ARG A 86 0.36 -12.20 7.21
N ARG A 87 -0.04 -11.10 7.83
CA ARG A 87 -0.79 -11.13 9.11
C ARG A 87 -2.28 -11.30 8.90
N TRP A 88 -2.76 -11.15 7.66
CA TRP A 88 -4.18 -11.18 7.34
C TRP A 88 -4.71 -12.59 7.09
N GLY A 89 -5.55 -13.13 7.97
CA GLY A 89 -6.11 -14.49 7.80
C GLY A 89 -5.12 -15.62 8.13
N PRO A 90 -5.45 -16.88 7.78
CA PRO A 90 -4.72 -18.07 8.25
C PRO A 90 -3.25 -18.06 7.85
N GLN A 91 -2.34 -18.29 8.80
CA GLN A 91 -0.89 -18.25 8.57
C GLN A 91 -0.51 -19.22 7.44
N PRO A 92 0.10 -18.72 6.34
CA PRO A 92 0.43 -19.57 5.21
C PRO A 92 1.71 -20.36 5.55
N GLN A 93 1.83 -21.56 5.01
CA GLN A 93 3.10 -22.29 5.05
C GLN A 93 4.11 -21.66 4.08
N THR A 94 3.63 -21.07 2.98
CA THR A 94 4.50 -20.43 2.00
C THR A 94 3.98 -19.12 1.43
N TYR A 95 4.87 -18.26 0.96
CA TYR A 95 4.48 -17.00 0.32
C TYR A 95 3.63 -17.19 -0.95
N ALA A 96 3.82 -18.29 -1.67
CA ALA A 96 3.07 -18.60 -2.90
C ALA A 96 1.58 -18.86 -2.64
N GLU A 97 1.21 -19.22 -1.41
CA GLU A 97 -0.18 -19.41 -1.00
C GLU A 97 -0.91 -18.07 -0.83
N ARG A 98 -0.17 -16.98 -0.61
CA ARG A 98 -0.75 -15.64 -0.41
C ARG A 98 -0.57 -14.71 -1.59
N PHE A 99 0.60 -14.76 -2.20
CA PHE A 99 0.99 -13.83 -3.24
C PHE A 99 1.09 -14.57 -4.55
N SER A 100 0.22 -14.17 -5.48
CA SER A 100 0.32 -14.56 -6.88
C SER A 100 1.34 -13.70 -7.63
N ALA A 101 1.48 -12.44 -7.22
CA ALA A 101 2.39 -11.49 -7.82
C ALA A 101 2.74 -10.35 -6.86
N ILE A 102 4.01 -9.92 -6.88
CA ILE A 102 4.55 -8.78 -6.16
C ILE A 102 5.44 -8.01 -7.13
N VAL A 103 5.06 -6.76 -7.43
CA VAL A 103 5.81 -5.90 -8.34
C VAL A 103 6.35 -4.73 -7.53
N SER A 104 7.66 -4.57 -7.51
CA SER A 104 8.36 -3.47 -6.85
C SER A 104 9.00 -2.59 -7.92
N ILE A 105 8.62 -1.31 -7.96
CA ILE A 105 9.15 -0.35 -8.94
C ILE A 105 10.06 0.61 -8.19
N GLY A 106 11.32 0.69 -8.61
CA GLY A 106 12.29 1.62 -8.06
C GLY A 106 12.38 2.91 -8.87
N THR A 107 13.06 3.91 -8.30
CA THR A 107 13.30 5.22 -8.92
C THR A 107 14.72 5.34 -9.48
N GLY A 108 15.37 4.22 -9.79
CA GLY A 108 16.73 4.14 -10.29
C GLY A 108 17.79 4.00 -9.21
N TYR A 109 19.05 4.01 -9.63
CA TYR A 109 20.21 3.87 -8.77
C TYR A 109 20.35 5.02 -7.75
N GLN A 110 20.44 4.67 -6.46
CA GLN A 110 20.83 5.58 -5.39
C GLN A 110 22.22 5.21 -4.86
N ARG A 111 23.16 6.16 -4.91
CA ARG A 111 24.24 6.17 -3.92
C ARG A 111 23.65 6.71 -2.62
N PRO A 112 23.90 6.08 -1.46
CA PRO A 112 23.57 6.69 -0.18
C PRO A 112 24.19 8.09 -0.16
N PRO A 113 23.40 9.17 -0.01
CA PRO A 113 23.98 10.50 0.04
C PRO A 113 24.92 10.56 1.25
N ALA A 114 26.18 10.91 1.04
CA ALA A 114 27.09 11.14 2.16
C ALA A 114 26.60 12.31 3.05
N HIS A 115 25.84 13.25 2.46
CA HIS A 115 25.29 14.43 3.13
C HIS A 115 23.95 14.80 2.47
N PHE A 116 22.92 15.13 3.27
CA PHE A 116 21.71 15.78 2.76
C PHE A 116 22.04 17.18 2.28
N GLY A 117 21.64 17.50 1.04
CA GLY A 117 21.74 18.85 0.53
C GLY A 117 20.93 19.82 1.39
N PRO A 118 21.30 21.12 1.42
CA PRO A 118 20.54 22.13 2.15
C PRO A 118 19.21 22.38 1.43
N GLY A 119 18.18 21.60 1.77
CA GLY A 119 16.82 21.90 1.33
C GLY A 119 16.39 23.27 1.85
N GLN A 120 15.57 23.99 1.07
CA GLN A 120 15.20 25.38 1.33
C GLN A 120 13.96 25.54 2.25
N ALA A 121 13.52 24.49 2.95
CA ALA A 121 12.31 24.57 3.76
C ALA A 121 12.44 25.66 4.86
N PRO A 122 11.55 26.69 4.88
CA PRO A 122 11.54 27.66 5.96
C PRO A 122 11.16 26.91 7.24
N ARG A 123 12.09 26.87 8.21
CA ARG A 123 11.98 26.16 9.52
C ARG A 123 12.22 24.65 9.53
N GLY A 124 12.59 24.01 8.40
CA GLY A 124 12.87 22.55 8.32
C GLY A 124 14.36 22.19 8.32
N GLY A 125 15.22 23.07 8.84
CA GLY A 125 16.67 22.98 8.68
C GLY A 125 17.34 22.15 9.77
N TRP A 126 18.18 21.19 9.36
CA TRP A 126 19.28 20.48 10.07
C TRP A 126 18.99 19.87 11.45
N ARG A 127 18.35 20.60 12.38
CA ARG A 127 17.78 20.08 13.63
C ARG A 127 16.76 18.97 13.37
N ASP A 128 15.93 19.12 12.34
CA ASP A 128 14.97 18.08 11.97
C ASP A 128 15.63 16.80 11.46
N THR A 129 16.67 16.93 10.63
CA THR A 129 17.49 15.82 10.13
C THR A 129 18.28 15.16 11.26
N TYR A 130 18.84 15.98 12.16
CA TYR A 130 19.55 15.51 13.34
C TYR A 130 18.63 14.75 14.30
N ASN A 131 17.39 15.20 14.50
CA ASN A 131 16.41 14.50 15.33
C ASN A 131 16.03 13.14 14.73
N VAL A 132 15.79 13.06 13.41
CA VAL A 132 15.51 11.77 12.73
C VAL A 132 16.70 10.80 12.84
N LEU A 133 17.93 11.29 12.62
CA LEU A 133 19.14 10.47 12.76
C LEU A 133 19.41 10.04 14.21
N ARG A 134 19.17 10.93 15.19
CA ARG A 134 19.34 10.68 16.62
C ARG A 134 18.28 9.74 17.19
N ALA A 135 17.10 9.70 16.59
CA ALA A 135 16.02 8.78 16.95
C ALA A 135 16.29 7.30 16.56
N GLY A 136 17.44 7.00 15.96
CA GLY A 136 17.85 5.64 15.65
C GLY A 136 17.28 5.09 14.34
N PHE A 137 16.63 5.95 13.54
CA PHE A 137 16.27 5.61 12.17
C PHE A 137 17.54 5.44 11.33
N ARG A 138 17.89 4.18 11.07
CA ARG A 138 18.96 3.82 10.15
C ARG A 138 18.43 3.98 8.73
N TYR A 139 19.25 4.54 7.85
CA TYR A 139 18.99 4.49 6.42
C TYR A 139 18.74 3.05 6.02
N ASP A 140 17.52 2.76 5.59
CA ASP A 140 17.22 1.47 5.01
C ASP A 140 17.65 1.46 3.55
N ASN A 141 18.31 0.37 3.16
CA ASN A 141 18.84 0.23 1.82
C ASN A 141 17.76 -0.44 0.96
N PRO A 142 17.18 0.24 -0.05
CA PRO A 142 16.15 -0.36 -0.90
C PRO A 142 16.64 -1.64 -1.58
N GLU A 143 17.95 -1.77 -1.79
CA GLU A 143 18.61 -2.96 -2.33
C GLU A 143 18.73 -4.11 -1.32
N ALA A 144 18.81 -3.81 -0.03
CA ALA A 144 18.77 -4.86 0.99
C ALA A 144 17.37 -5.51 1.05
N VAL A 145 16.31 -4.69 0.99
CA VAL A 145 14.92 -5.18 0.85
C VAL A 145 14.77 -5.99 -0.44
N HIS A 146 15.30 -5.48 -1.56
CA HIS A 146 15.24 -6.20 -2.82
C HIS A 146 15.93 -7.57 -2.74
N ARG A 147 17.16 -7.66 -2.20
CA ARG A 147 17.87 -8.93 -2.00
C ARG A 147 17.07 -9.92 -1.16
N ALA A 148 16.57 -9.49 0.00
CA ALA A 148 15.75 -10.34 0.87
C ALA A 148 14.51 -10.90 0.16
N MET A 149 13.84 -10.05 -0.62
CA MET A 149 12.67 -10.45 -1.42
C MET A 149 13.05 -11.38 -2.58
N ARG A 150 14.16 -11.11 -3.27
CA ARG A 150 14.67 -11.92 -4.39
C ARG A 150 15.04 -13.32 -3.92
N ASP A 151 15.78 -13.44 -2.83
CA ASP A 151 16.24 -14.71 -2.27
C ASP A 151 15.06 -15.59 -1.83
N THR A 152 14.00 -14.95 -1.32
CA THR A 152 12.82 -15.65 -0.79
C THR A 152 11.78 -15.97 -1.88
N LEU A 153 11.58 -15.07 -2.85
CA LEU A 153 10.40 -15.08 -3.75
C LEU A 153 10.75 -15.04 -5.24
N GLY A 154 11.95 -14.58 -5.60
CA GLY A 154 12.38 -14.47 -6.98
C GLY A 154 12.43 -15.83 -7.67
N LEU A 155 12.90 -16.87 -6.97
CA LEU A 155 12.96 -18.24 -7.47
C LEU A 155 11.60 -18.86 -7.81
N ARG A 156 10.50 -18.28 -7.30
CA ARG A 156 9.13 -18.78 -7.51
C ARG A 156 8.38 -18.03 -8.60
N GLY A 157 9.00 -17.02 -9.24
CA GLY A 157 8.34 -16.20 -10.25
C GLY A 157 7.15 -15.41 -9.71
N ILE A 158 7.21 -15.02 -8.42
CA ILE A 158 6.18 -14.24 -7.73
C ILE A 158 6.61 -12.79 -7.55
N TYR A 159 7.92 -12.52 -7.53
CA TYR A 159 8.47 -11.20 -7.26
C TYR A 159 9.23 -10.66 -8.48
N TRP A 160 8.84 -9.47 -8.93
CA TRP A 160 9.54 -8.70 -9.96
C TRP A 160 9.99 -7.37 -9.40
N ARG A 161 11.26 -7.03 -9.61
CA ARG A 161 11.82 -5.71 -9.34
C ARG A 161 12.08 -5.02 -10.66
N LEU A 162 11.47 -3.86 -10.86
CA LEU A 162 11.66 -3.02 -12.02
C LEU A 162 12.41 -1.78 -11.56
N ASN A 163 13.73 -1.78 -11.73
CA ASN A 163 14.61 -0.72 -11.25
C ASN A 163 15.88 -0.67 -12.09
N ASP A 164 16.25 0.51 -12.59
CA ASP A 164 17.50 0.69 -13.33
C ASP A 164 18.66 0.96 -12.37
N GLU A 165 19.21 -0.11 -11.82
CA GLU A 165 20.32 -0.09 -10.86
C GLU A 165 21.68 0.06 -11.53
N ASP A 166 21.77 -0.24 -12.84
CA ASP A 166 23.04 -0.24 -13.58
C ASP A 166 23.45 1.16 -14.04
N SER A 167 22.49 2.08 -14.15
CA SER A 167 22.76 3.44 -14.59
C SER A 167 23.06 4.38 -13.42
N GLU A 168 24.34 4.66 -13.19
CA GLU A 168 24.77 5.68 -12.21
C GLU A 168 24.27 7.10 -12.53
N GLU A 169 23.76 7.33 -13.75
CA GLU A 169 23.19 8.62 -14.14
C GLU A 169 21.95 9.00 -13.32
N TRP A 170 21.18 8.02 -12.81
CA TRP A 170 20.07 8.26 -11.89
C TRP A 170 20.54 8.92 -10.60
N GLY A 171 21.65 8.44 -10.04
CA GLY A 171 22.22 8.99 -8.81
C GLY A 171 22.75 10.43 -8.95
N LYS A 172 22.82 10.97 -10.17
CA LYS A 172 23.22 12.36 -10.43
C LYS A 172 22.04 13.33 -10.47
N ILE A 173 20.80 12.82 -10.46
CA ILE A 173 19.58 13.64 -10.48
C ILE A 173 19.18 13.90 -9.03
N LYS A 174 19.05 15.17 -8.65
CA LYS A 174 18.64 15.52 -7.28
C LYS A 174 17.12 15.34 -7.10
N LEU A 175 16.70 15.08 -5.87
CA LEU A 175 15.30 14.88 -5.52
C LEU A 175 14.39 16.08 -5.91
N ASP A 176 14.90 17.29 -5.76
CA ASP A 176 14.21 18.54 -6.05
C ASP A 176 14.46 19.07 -7.47
N GLN A 177 15.22 18.34 -8.29
CA GLN A 177 15.57 18.80 -9.63
C GLN A 177 14.39 18.62 -10.58
N TYR A 178 13.85 19.75 -11.05
CA TYR A 178 12.75 19.78 -12.00
C TYR A 178 12.99 20.86 -13.06
N ASP A 179 13.27 20.41 -14.28
CA ASP A 179 13.41 21.22 -15.48
C ASP A 179 13.26 20.32 -16.72
N GLU A 180 13.03 20.91 -17.89
CA GLU A 180 12.81 20.14 -19.14
C GLU A 180 13.97 19.20 -19.47
N VAL A 181 15.21 19.63 -19.22
CA VAL A 181 16.41 18.84 -19.51
C VAL A 181 16.49 17.63 -18.59
N THR A 182 16.17 17.81 -17.31
CA THR A 182 16.10 16.74 -16.32
C THR A 182 15.00 15.75 -16.65
N MET A 183 13.80 16.21 -17.01
CA MET A 183 12.69 15.34 -17.40
C MET A 183 13.01 14.53 -18.66
N GLU A 184 13.64 15.14 -19.66
CA GLU A 184 14.08 14.44 -20.86
C GLU A 184 15.18 13.42 -20.56
N LYS A 185 16.12 13.77 -19.66
CA LYS A 185 17.14 12.83 -19.18
C LYS A 185 16.49 11.62 -18.50
N MET A 186 15.54 11.81 -17.59
CA MET A 186 14.82 10.73 -16.92
C MET A 186 14.09 9.83 -17.94
N ARG A 187 13.43 10.43 -18.94
CA ARG A 187 12.76 9.69 -20.02
C ARG A 187 13.75 8.84 -20.83
N ARG A 188 14.89 9.42 -21.21
CA ARG A 188 15.96 8.71 -21.93
C ARG A 188 16.47 7.53 -21.11
N LEU A 189 16.77 7.73 -19.82
CA LEU A 189 17.26 6.66 -18.94
C LEU A 189 16.23 5.54 -18.79
N ALA A 190 14.96 5.89 -18.54
CA ALA A 190 13.88 4.91 -18.46
C ALA A 190 13.73 4.12 -19.77
N ASN A 191 13.76 4.79 -20.93
CA ASN A 191 13.67 4.12 -22.22
C ASN A 191 14.86 3.18 -22.48
N THR A 192 16.08 3.60 -22.11
CA THR A 192 17.26 2.73 -22.22
C THR A 192 17.12 1.48 -21.36
N TYR A 193 16.65 1.62 -20.11
CA TYR A 193 16.36 0.48 -19.24
C TYR A 193 15.30 -0.45 -19.83
N LEU A 194 14.19 0.12 -20.32
CA LEU A 194 13.08 -0.63 -20.92
C LEU A 194 13.46 -1.33 -22.23
N ALA A 195 14.47 -0.85 -22.95
CA ALA A 195 14.95 -1.43 -24.20
C ALA A 195 15.85 -2.67 -24.00
N ARG A 196 16.23 -3.01 -22.76
CA ARG A 196 17.05 -4.19 -22.49
C ARG A 196 16.21 -5.47 -22.64
N GLU A 197 16.79 -6.48 -23.27
CA GLU A 197 16.10 -7.76 -23.53
C GLU A 197 15.68 -8.48 -22.24
N ASP A 198 16.51 -8.42 -21.19
CA ASP A 198 16.20 -9.03 -19.90
C ASP A 198 15.02 -8.33 -19.21
N VAL A 199 14.99 -7.00 -19.24
CA VAL A 199 13.90 -6.18 -18.67
C VAL A 199 12.60 -6.39 -19.46
N GLU A 200 12.66 -6.40 -20.78
CA GLU A 200 11.48 -6.66 -21.62
C GLU A 200 10.89 -8.04 -21.30
N ARG A 201 11.72 -9.07 -21.22
CA ARG A 201 11.29 -10.42 -20.86
C ARG A 201 10.61 -10.45 -19.49
N ASP A 202 11.20 -9.80 -18.49
CA ASP A 202 10.65 -9.76 -17.13
C ASP A 202 9.32 -9.01 -17.07
N LEU A 203 9.20 -7.89 -17.80
CA LEU A 203 7.94 -7.15 -17.97
C LEU A 203 6.86 -8.02 -18.62
N GLN A 204 7.19 -8.74 -19.71
CA GLN A 204 6.25 -9.63 -20.38
C GLN A 204 5.81 -10.78 -19.49
N MET A 205 6.73 -11.38 -18.71
CA MET A 205 6.41 -12.45 -17.77
C MET A 205 5.51 -11.95 -16.64
N CYS A 206 5.85 -10.80 -16.05
CA CYS A 206 5.04 -10.14 -15.03
C CYS A 206 3.63 -9.85 -15.56
N ALA A 207 3.51 -9.23 -16.74
CA ALA A 207 2.23 -8.90 -17.36
C ALA A 207 1.39 -10.15 -17.64
N LYS A 208 1.99 -11.22 -18.20
CA LYS A 208 1.31 -12.51 -18.40
C LYS A 208 0.76 -13.06 -17.09
N ASN A 209 1.54 -12.97 -16.01
CA ASN A 209 1.11 -13.48 -14.71
C ASN A 209 -0.05 -12.64 -14.12
N LEU A 210 0.05 -11.31 -14.15
CA LEU A 210 -1.03 -10.41 -13.72
C LEU A 210 -2.33 -10.65 -14.51
N VAL A 211 -2.24 -10.80 -15.83
CA VAL A 211 -3.41 -11.09 -16.68
C VAL A 211 -4.01 -12.46 -16.38
N LYS A 212 -3.17 -13.49 -16.19
CA LYS A 212 -3.62 -14.83 -15.79
C LYS A 212 -4.43 -14.75 -14.50
N HIS A 213 -3.93 -14.07 -13.46
CA HIS A 213 -4.63 -13.96 -12.18
C HIS A 213 -5.90 -13.11 -12.27
N ARG A 214 -5.90 -12.03 -13.07
CA ARG A 214 -7.13 -11.29 -13.38
C ARG A 214 -8.19 -12.20 -14.00
N ARG A 215 -7.83 -13.05 -14.96
CA ARG A 215 -8.76 -14.00 -15.61
C ARG A 215 -9.28 -15.06 -14.64
N LEU A 216 -8.42 -15.60 -13.77
CA LEU A 216 -8.83 -16.55 -12.73
C LEU A 216 -9.86 -15.93 -11.77
N ARG A 217 -9.67 -14.66 -11.37
CA ARG A 217 -10.66 -13.94 -10.54
C ARG A 217 -12.01 -13.77 -11.23
N LEU A 218 -12.03 -13.59 -12.55
CA LEU A 218 -13.28 -13.53 -13.32
C LEU A 218 -14.01 -14.88 -13.37
N MET A 219 -13.28 -15.99 -13.28
CA MET A 219 -13.88 -17.34 -13.20
C MET A 219 -14.51 -17.60 -11.82
N GLN A 220 -13.97 -16.98 -10.77
CA GLN A 220 -14.48 -17.01 -9.39
C GLN A 220 -15.48 -15.88 -9.12
N GLY A 221 -16.31 -15.53 -10.13
CA GLY A 221 -17.06 -14.27 -10.20
C GLY A 221 -17.75 -13.84 -8.91
N ASP A 222 -18.50 -14.74 -8.26
CA ASP A 222 -19.26 -14.43 -7.05
C ASP A 222 -18.36 -14.18 -5.82
N GLU A 223 -17.28 -14.96 -5.67
CA GLU A 223 -16.32 -14.83 -4.58
C GLU A 223 -15.51 -13.54 -4.71
N TRP A 224 -15.10 -13.22 -5.95
CA TRP A 224 -14.39 -11.98 -6.24
C TRP A 224 -15.29 -10.75 -6.12
N GLU A 225 -16.55 -10.84 -6.55
CA GLU A 225 -17.55 -9.79 -6.34
C GLU A 225 -17.75 -9.52 -4.85
N ARG A 226 -17.90 -10.57 -4.03
CA ARG A 226 -17.95 -10.46 -2.58
C ARG A 226 -16.68 -9.82 -2.01
N PHE A 227 -15.49 -10.28 -2.42
CA PHE A 227 -14.22 -9.78 -1.92
C PHE A 227 -14.00 -8.29 -2.28
N ALA A 228 -14.22 -7.92 -3.53
CA ALA A 228 -13.89 -6.59 -4.05
C ALA A 228 -14.90 -5.51 -3.65
N LEU A 229 -16.18 -5.88 -3.50
CA LEU A 229 -17.27 -4.94 -3.27
C LEU A 229 -18.01 -5.16 -1.94
N ALA A 230 -17.58 -6.14 -1.13
CA ALA A 230 -18.25 -6.51 0.12
C ALA A 230 -19.77 -6.71 -0.06
N VAL A 231 -20.17 -7.38 -1.15
CA VAL A 231 -21.58 -7.56 -1.52
C VAL A 231 -22.31 -8.51 -0.57
N GLU A 232 -23.58 -8.22 -0.28
CA GLU A 232 -24.54 -9.13 0.33
C GLU A 232 -25.79 -9.21 -0.56
N TYR A 233 -26.39 -10.40 -0.68
CA TYR A 233 -27.64 -10.63 -1.39
C TYR A 233 -28.75 -10.95 -0.40
N ARG A 234 -29.88 -10.24 -0.47
CA ARG A 234 -31.04 -10.50 0.37
C ARG A 234 -32.21 -11.08 -0.42
N CYS A 235 -32.95 -11.98 0.22
CA CYS A 235 -34.16 -12.53 -0.36
C CYS A 235 -35.23 -11.44 -0.57
N PRO A 236 -35.80 -11.32 -1.79
CA PRO A 236 -36.80 -10.29 -2.07
C PRO A 236 -38.22 -10.75 -1.72
N VAL A 237 -38.42 -12.04 -1.42
CA VAL A 237 -39.75 -12.59 -1.17
C VAL A 237 -40.27 -12.15 0.20
N PRO A 238 -41.45 -11.52 0.28
CA PRO A 238 -42.03 -11.07 1.55
C PRO A 238 -42.11 -12.22 2.57
N GLY A 239 -41.62 -11.96 3.79
CA GLY A 239 -41.57 -12.95 4.87
C GLY A 239 -40.36 -13.88 4.85
N CYS A 240 -39.45 -13.76 3.86
CA CYS A 240 -38.17 -14.43 3.87
C CYS A 240 -37.04 -13.48 4.28
N PHE A 241 -36.28 -13.87 5.32
CA PHE A 241 -35.21 -13.03 5.91
C PHE A 241 -33.80 -13.56 5.60
N ASN A 242 -33.69 -14.53 4.69
CA ASN A 242 -32.41 -15.12 4.33
C ASN A 242 -31.56 -14.14 3.52
N HIS A 243 -30.26 -14.16 3.80
CA HIS A 243 -29.25 -13.40 3.09
C HIS A 243 -28.01 -14.27 2.85
N TYR A 244 -27.27 -13.97 1.79
CA TYR A 244 -26.13 -14.75 1.33
C TYR A 244 -25.01 -13.84 0.83
N ASN A 245 -23.76 -14.26 1.03
CA ASN A 245 -22.59 -13.53 0.55
C ASN A 245 -22.25 -13.82 -0.91
N LEU A 246 -22.77 -14.92 -1.47
CA LEU A 246 -22.53 -15.35 -2.83
C LEU A 246 -23.84 -15.37 -3.62
N ARG A 247 -23.77 -14.91 -4.88
CA ARG A 247 -24.92 -14.91 -5.79
C ARG A 247 -25.42 -16.33 -6.06
N GLY A 248 -24.53 -17.30 -6.24
CA GLY A 248 -24.85 -18.70 -6.43
C GLY A 248 -25.68 -19.31 -5.30
N ASP A 249 -25.33 -18.99 -4.04
CA ASP A 249 -26.07 -19.44 -2.86
C ASP A 249 -27.47 -18.82 -2.81
N MET A 250 -27.57 -17.52 -3.08
CA MET A 250 -28.85 -16.83 -3.18
C MET A 250 -29.73 -17.43 -4.30
N ALA A 251 -29.16 -17.71 -5.47
CA ALA A 251 -29.90 -18.34 -6.56
C ALA A 251 -30.35 -19.77 -6.21
N SER A 252 -29.53 -20.51 -5.46
CA SER A 252 -29.87 -21.83 -4.93
C SER A 252 -31.04 -21.77 -3.94
N HIS A 253 -31.01 -20.79 -3.03
CA HIS A 253 -32.10 -20.51 -2.11
C HIS A 253 -33.41 -20.20 -2.84
N MET A 254 -33.39 -19.29 -3.82
CA MET A 254 -34.59 -18.95 -4.60
C MET A 254 -35.18 -20.19 -5.29
N ARG A 255 -34.36 -21.04 -5.91
CA ARG A 255 -34.84 -22.27 -6.56
C ARG A 255 -35.46 -23.28 -5.60
N ARG A 256 -34.95 -23.36 -4.36
CA ARG A 256 -35.38 -24.38 -3.37
C ARG A 256 -36.57 -23.92 -2.53
N CYS A 257 -36.58 -22.66 -2.11
CA CYS A 257 -37.56 -22.13 -1.15
C CYS A 257 -38.65 -21.30 -1.81
N HIS A 258 -38.40 -20.73 -3.00
CA HIS A 258 -39.32 -19.83 -3.71
C HIS A 258 -39.46 -20.22 -5.20
N PRO A 259 -39.83 -21.47 -5.50
CA PRO A 259 -39.91 -21.94 -6.88
C PRO A 259 -40.95 -21.15 -7.68
N GLY A 260 -40.55 -20.61 -8.82
CA GLY A 260 -41.41 -19.84 -9.72
C GLY A 260 -41.47 -18.33 -9.43
N ASP A 261 -40.89 -17.88 -8.32
CA ASP A 261 -40.73 -16.45 -8.05
C ASP A 261 -39.70 -15.82 -9.02
N ARG A 262 -40.02 -14.63 -9.54
CA ARG A 262 -39.20 -13.90 -10.53
C ARG A 262 -38.58 -12.62 -9.98
N ASN A 263 -38.76 -12.34 -8.69
CA ASN A 263 -38.19 -11.18 -8.06
C ASN A 263 -36.67 -11.32 -8.01
N GLU A 264 -35.97 -10.24 -8.36
CA GLU A 264 -34.52 -10.21 -8.32
C GLU A 264 -34.04 -10.02 -6.88
N PRO A 265 -33.01 -10.76 -6.44
CA PRO A 265 -32.40 -10.53 -5.13
C PRO A 265 -31.88 -9.11 -4.97
N THR A 266 -32.15 -8.51 -3.80
CA THR A 266 -31.59 -7.20 -3.47
C THR A 266 -30.10 -7.35 -3.24
N ARG A 267 -29.30 -6.74 -4.13
CA ARG A 267 -27.84 -6.71 -4.06
C ARG A 267 -27.39 -5.47 -3.30
N LEU A 268 -26.88 -5.67 -2.08
CA LEU A 268 -26.33 -4.61 -1.25
C LEU A 268 -24.81 -4.57 -1.40
N ILE A 269 -24.28 -3.42 -1.76
CA ILE A 269 -22.83 -3.15 -1.71
C ILE A 269 -22.59 -2.41 -0.41
N TRP A 270 -21.58 -2.81 0.35
CA TRP A 270 -21.25 -2.07 1.56
C TRP A 270 -20.64 -0.71 1.18
N ASP A 271 -21.35 0.36 1.52
CA ASP A 271 -20.88 1.73 1.34
C ASP A 271 -20.36 2.26 2.67
N TYR A 272 -19.04 2.43 2.75
CA TYR A 272 -18.36 2.99 3.92
C TYR A 272 -18.82 4.43 4.24
N ASN A 273 -19.40 5.17 3.29
CA ASN A 273 -19.84 6.54 3.51
C ASN A 273 -21.21 6.65 4.18
N GLN A 274 -22.10 5.66 4.03
CA GLN A 274 -23.44 5.73 4.63
C GLN A 274 -23.43 5.58 6.15
N ASN A 275 -22.51 4.77 6.69
CA ASN A 275 -22.39 4.56 8.14
C ASN A 275 -21.86 5.78 8.92
N GLN A 276 -21.34 6.82 8.26
CA GLN A 276 -20.97 8.07 8.95
C GLN A 276 -22.17 8.96 9.28
N ASN A 277 -23.26 8.89 8.51
CA ASN A 277 -24.44 9.72 8.74
C ASN A 277 -25.35 9.15 9.85
N ASP A 278 -25.32 7.84 10.10
CA ASP A 278 -26.11 7.19 11.13
C ASP A 278 -25.48 7.27 12.55
N LEU A 279 -24.22 7.69 12.65
CA LEU A 279 -23.53 7.94 13.92
C LEU A 279 -23.58 9.43 14.35
N LEU A 280 -24.25 10.28 13.57
CA LEU A 280 -24.40 11.71 13.81
C LEU A 280 -25.86 12.14 14.04
N ASN A 281 -26.78 11.18 14.25
CA ASN A 281 -28.17 11.42 14.66
C ASN A 281 -28.47 10.76 16.01
#